data_AF-A0A518BL89-F1
#
_entry.id   AF-A0A518BL89-F1
#
_cell.length_a   1.000
_cell.length_b   1.000
_cell.length_c   1.000
_cell.angle_alpha   90.00
_cell.angle_beta   90.00
_cell.angle_gamma   90.00
#
_symmetry.space_group_name_H-M   'P 1'
#
loop_
_entity.id
_entity.type
_entity.pdbx_description
1 polymer ?
#
loop_
_entity_poly.entity_id
_entity_poly.type
_entity_poly.pdbx_seq_one_letter_code
_entity_poly.pdbx_strand_id
1 'polypeptide(L)'
;MRLVLIEWLDSFGCASRWSFIEEPESPPEPKVCRSVGWLAHDGETCKVILPHVAFDDGEPEQAMGDMTIPTCAVVRIVDLVEGAA
;
A
#
# COMPACT_ATOMS: atom_id res chain seq x y z
N MET A 1 -11.10 0.13 -12.76
CA MET A 1 -10.63 0.18 -11.35
C MET A 1 -10.68 1.63 -10.86
N ARG A 2 -10.84 1.88 -9.56
CA ARG A 2 -10.78 3.25 -8.99
C ARG A 2 -9.35 3.60 -8.55
N LEU A 3 -8.89 4.81 -8.82
CA LEU A 3 -7.61 5.33 -8.35
C LEU A 3 -7.75 5.79 -6.90
N VAL A 4 -6.87 5.35 -6.01
CA VAL A 4 -6.96 5.65 -4.58
C VAL A 4 -5.63 6.10 -3.97
N LEU A 5 -5.72 6.94 -2.94
CA LEU A 5 -4.70 7.07 -1.90
C LEU A 5 -5.09 6.13 -0.75
N ILE A 6 -4.23 5.17 -0.43
CA ILE A 6 -4.38 4.28 0.72
C ILE A 6 -3.34 4.62 1.79
N GLU A 7 -3.79 4.85 3.01
CA GLU A 7 -2.96 4.98 4.20
C GLU A 7 -3.05 3.68 5.01
N TRP A 8 -1.91 3.13 5.39
CA TRP A 8 -1.84 1.85 6.09
C TRP A 8 -0.64 1.79 7.03
N LEU A 9 -0.74 0.92 8.04
CA LEU A 9 0.31 0.67 9.02
C LEU A 9 1.20 -0.46 8.51
N ASP A 10 2.50 -0.20 8.45
CA ASP A 10 3.50 -1.22 8.18
C ASP A 10 4.35 -1.47 9.43
N SER A 11 4.89 -2.67 9.51
CA SER A 11 6.03 -2.91 10.37
C SER A 11 7.19 -2.01 9.94
N PHE A 12 7.94 -1.47 10.90
CA PHE A 12 9.31 -1.09 10.58
C PHE A 12 10.06 -2.33 10.08
N GLY A 13 11.05 -2.13 9.22
CA GLY A 13 11.93 -3.22 8.83
C GLY A 13 12.53 -3.94 10.05
N CYS A 14 13.06 -5.14 9.83
CA CYS A 14 13.73 -5.87 10.90
C CYS A 14 14.95 -5.07 11.39
N ALA A 15 15.20 -5.10 12.71
CA ALA A 15 16.39 -4.54 13.31
C ALA A 15 17.65 -5.03 12.57
N SER A 16 18.63 -4.15 12.40
CA SER A 16 19.85 -4.51 11.67
C SER A 16 20.81 -5.34 12.52
N ARG A 17 20.56 -5.39 13.84
CA ARG A 17 21.39 -6.05 14.85
C ARG A 17 20.53 -6.68 15.94
N TRP A 18 21.16 -7.56 16.71
CA TRP A 18 20.60 -8.04 17.98
C TRP A 18 20.62 -6.90 19.00
N SER A 19 19.52 -6.75 19.74
CA SER A 19 19.36 -5.79 20.84
C SER A 19 18.93 -6.53 22.10
N PHE A 20 19.15 -5.91 23.27
CA PHE A 20 18.60 -6.43 24.52
C PHE A 20 17.08 -6.29 24.52
N ILE A 21 16.39 -7.18 25.24
CA ILE A 21 14.92 -7.21 25.27
C ILE A 21 14.36 -5.89 25.83
N GLU A 22 15.05 -5.33 26.81
CA GLU A 22 14.69 -4.09 27.48
C GLU A 22 15.01 -2.85 26.64
N GLU A 23 15.80 -2.99 25.57
CA GLU A 23 16.28 -1.89 24.73
C GLU A 23 16.20 -2.26 23.23
N PRO A 24 15.00 -2.49 22.68
CA PRO A 24 14.84 -2.83 21.27
C PRO A 24 15.32 -1.69 20.36
N GLU A 25 16.00 -2.04 19.25
CA GLU A 25 16.49 -1.05 18.26
C GLU A 25 15.34 -0.37 17.51
N SER A 26 14.29 -1.13 17.19
CA SER A 26 13.14 -0.60 16.46
C SER A 26 12.22 0.21 17.38
N PRO A 27 11.68 1.34 16.90
CA PRO A 27 10.73 2.13 17.67
C PRO A 27 9.46 1.32 17.96
N PRO A 28 8.79 1.52 19.12
CA PRO A 28 7.58 0.80 19.52
C PRO A 28 6.31 1.35 18.85
N GLU A 29 6.43 1.84 17.63
CA GLU A 29 5.33 2.42 16.86
C GLU A 29 5.36 1.83 15.44
N PRO A 30 4.20 1.65 14.77
CA PRO A 30 4.17 1.25 13.37
C PRO A 30 4.51 2.41 12.44
N LYS A 31 4.96 2.11 11.22
CA LYS A 31 5.20 3.13 10.21
C LYS A 31 3.91 3.41 9.45
N VAL A 32 3.51 4.68 9.36
CA VAL A 32 2.37 5.07 8.51
C VAL A 32 2.86 5.20 7.07
N CYS A 33 2.43 4.26 6.23
CA CYS A 33 2.70 4.25 4.80
C CYS A 33 1.54 4.89 4.04
N ARG A 34 1.89 5.58 2.94
CA ARG A 34 0.94 6.13 1.98
C ARG A 34 1.28 5.58 0.61
N SER A 35 0.28 5.07 -0.08
CA SER A 35 0.46 4.53 -1.42
C SER A 35 -0.66 5.04 -2.33
N VAL A 36 -0.33 5.28 -3.59
CA VAL A 36 -1.30 5.66 -4.62
C VAL A 36 -1.29 4.59 -5.69
N GLY A 37 -2.47 4.18 -6.14
CA GLY A 37 -2.59 3.18 -7.19
C GLY A 37 -4.04 2.85 -7.50
N TRP A 38 -4.25 2.05 -8.53
CA TRP A 38 -5.56 1.52 -8.88
C TRP A 38 -5.90 0.34 -7.98
N LEU A 39 -7.07 0.40 -7.33
CA LEU A 39 -7.53 -0.66 -6.45
C LEU A 39 -8.08 -1.84 -7.29
N ALA A 40 -7.27 -2.88 -7.43
CA ALA A 40 -7.60 -4.10 -8.18
C ALA A 40 -8.40 -5.10 -7.34
N HIS A 41 -8.21 -5.11 -6.02
CA HIS A 41 -8.99 -5.92 -5.08
C HIS A 41 -9.32 -5.12 -3.82
N ASP A 42 -10.59 -5.17 -3.39
CA ASP A 42 -11.12 -4.48 -2.21
C ASP A 42 -11.85 -5.50 -1.30
N GLY A 43 -11.09 -6.39 -0.67
CA GLY A 43 -11.62 -7.51 0.12
C GLY A 43 -11.64 -7.25 1.63
N GLU A 44 -12.30 -8.13 2.36
CA GLU A 44 -12.34 -8.09 3.83
C GLU A 44 -10.97 -8.39 4.47
N THR A 45 -10.15 -9.22 3.82
CA THR A 45 -8.84 -9.65 4.34
C THR A 45 -7.69 -8.83 3.80
N CYS A 46 -7.76 -8.38 2.55
CA CYS A 46 -6.73 -7.54 1.94
C CYS A 46 -7.28 -6.57 0.89
N LYS A 47 -6.45 -5.56 0.60
CA LYS A 47 -6.54 -4.67 -0.54
C LYS A 47 -5.37 -5.01 -1.47
N VAL A 48 -5.58 -4.95 -2.79
CA VAL A 48 -4.48 -5.03 -3.77
C VAL A 48 -4.52 -3.77 -4.60
N ILE A 49 -3.41 -3.01 -4.58
CA ILE A 49 -3.24 -1.83 -5.42
C ILE A 49 -2.22 -2.11 -6.53
N LEU A 50 -2.45 -1.52 -7.69
CA LEU A 50 -1.53 -1.50 -8.83
C LEU A 50 -1.00 -0.07 -8.97
N PRO A 51 0.29 0.21 -8.73
CA PRO A 51 0.82 1.56 -8.81
C PRO A 51 1.12 2.01 -10.24
N HIS A 52 1.31 1.06 -11.16
CA HIS A 52 1.60 1.31 -12.56
C HIS A 52 0.70 0.43 -13.43
N VAL A 53 -0.07 1.07 -14.31
CA VAL A 53 -0.96 0.39 -15.27
C VAL A 53 -0.72 0.99 -16.65
N ALA A 54 -0.54 0.14 -17.65
CA ALA A 54 -0.52 0.52 -19.06
C ALA A 54 -1.90 0.28 -19.66
N PHE A 55 -2.53 1.36 -20.12
CA PHE A 55 -3.81 1.34 -20.83
C PHE A 55 -3.52 1.47 -22.33
N ASP A 56 -3.43 0.34 -23.02
CA ASP A 56 -3.26 0.30 -24.48
C ASP A 56 -4.58 -0.13 -25.15
N ASP A 57 -5.02 0.62 -26.16
CA ASP A 57 -6.26 0.33 -26.88
C ASP A 57 -6.15 -1.00 -27.64
N GLY A 58 -6.93 -2.00 -27.23
CA GLY A 58 -7.08 -3.29 -27.93
C GLY A 58 -6.14 -4.41 -27.47
N GLU A 59 -5.25 -4.14 -26.52
CA GLU A 59 -4.36 -5.15 -25.91
C GLU A 59 -4.75 -5.43 -24.45
N PRO A 60 -4.35 -6.57 -23.88
CA PRO A 60 -4.55 -6.83 -22.46
C PRO A 60 -3.83 -5.79 -21.59
N GLU A 61 -4.53 -5.21 -20.61
CA GLU A 61 -3.94 -4.28 -19.64
C GLU A 61 -2.77 -4.93 -18.90
N GLN A 62 -1.64 -4.22 -18.83
CA GLN A 62 -0.47 -4.66 -18.08
C GLN A 62 -0.30 -3.80 -16.82
N ALA A 63 0.17 -4.41 -15.75
CA ALA A 63 0.48 -3.72 -14.50
C ALA A 63 1.81 -4.18 -13.92
N MET A 64 2.45 -3.29 -13.16
CA MET A 64 3.72 -3.58 -12.49
C MET A 64 3.69 -3.05 -11.05
N GLY A 65 4.25 -3.85 -10.13
CA GLY A 65 4.46 -3.46 -8.74
C GLY A 65 3.21 -3.59 -7.87
N ASP A 66 2.37 -4.59 -8.15
CA ASP A 66 1.20 -4.87 -7.33
C ASP A 66 1.59 -5.02 -5.85
N MET A 67 0.76 -4.48 -4.97
CA MET A 67 1.00 -4.54 -3.54
C MET A 67 -0.26 -4.97 -2.80
N THR A 68 -0.14 -6.08 -2.08
CA THR A 68 -1.18 -6.59 -1.19
C THR A 68 -1.01 -5.98 0.20
N ILE A 69 -2.06 -5.32 0.68
CA ILE A 69 -2.11 -4.66 1.99
C ILE A 69 -3.19 -5.36 2.82
N PRO A 70 -2.89 -5.92 4.00
CA PRO A 70 -3.91 -6.48 4.88
C PRO A 70 -4.96 -5.44 5.24
N THR A 71 -6.25 -5.77 5.14
CA THR A 71 -7.33 -4.82 5.42
C THR A 71 -7.28 -4.31 6.86
N CYS A 72 -6.84 -5.14 7.81
CA CYS A 72 -6.65 -4.75 9.20
C CYS A 72 -5.54 -3.71 9.42
N ALA A 73 -4.62 -3.56 8.47
CA ALA A 73 -3.56 -2.55 8.51
C ALA A 73 -4.00 -1.21 7.88
N VAL A 74 -5.13 -1.18 7.17
CA VAL A 74 -5.60 0.02 6.47
C VAL A 74 -6.19 1.01 7.46
N VAL A 75 -5.65 2.22 7.46
CA VAL A 75 -6.14 3.34 8.29
C VAL A 75 -7.19 4.16 7.54
N ARG A 76 -6.97 4.38 6.24
CA ARG A 76 -7.86 5.22 5.41
C ARG A 76 -7.70 4.90 3.93
N ILE A 77 -8.78 5.01 3.17
CA ILE A 77 -8.78 4.99 1.70
C ILE A 77 -9.51 6.23 1.21
N VAL A 78 -8.95 6.92 0.23
CA VAL A 78 -9.58 8.06 -0.45
C VAL A 78 -9.54 7.86 -1.95
N ASP A 79 -10.70 8.03 -2.59
CA ASP A 79 -10.79 8.10 -4.04
C ASP A 79 -10.11 9.36 -4.56
N LEU A 80 -9.23 9.17 -5.54
CA LEU A 80 -8.57 10.26 -6.23
C LEU A 80 -9.25 10.47 -7.58
N VAL A 81 -9.35 11.74 -7.94
CA VAL A 81 -9.77 12.17 -9.27
C VAL A 81 -8.59 12.90 -9.91
N GLU A 82 -8.44 12.76 -11.21
CA GLU A 82 -7.48 13.56 -11.95
C GLU A 82 -7.85 15.03 -11.81
N GLY A 83 -6.90 15.84 -11.35
CA GLY A 83 -7.08 17.28 -11.31
C GLY A 83 -7.17 17.81 -12.73
N ALA A 84 -8.06 18.77 -12.97
CA ALA A 84 -8.00 19.58 -14.19
C ALA A 84 -6.65 20.31 -14.24
N ALA A 85 -5.95 20.18 -15.37
CA ALA A 85 -4.70 20.90 -15.63
C ALA A 85 -4.94 22.40 -15.83
#